data_AF-A0A7R9P2B1-F1
#
_entry.id   AF-A0A7R9P2B1-F1
#
_cell.length_a   1.000
_cell.length_b   1.000
_cell.length_c   1.000
_cell.angle_alpha   90.00
_cell.angle_beta   90.00
_cell.angle_gamma   90.00
#
_symmetry.space_group_name_H-M   'P 1'
#
loop_
_entity.id
_entity.type
_entity.pdbx_description
1 polymer ?
#
loop_
_entity_poly.entity_id
_entity_poly.type
_entity_poly.pdbx_seq_one_letter_code
_entity_poly.pdbx_strand_id
1 'polypeptide(L)' 'TVCCPAVNFPSLYLEVSDREVTEYYTPKDLLVGETIFILGRRFLIYDCDSFTRKYFKKVLNIEQGKPIQVFPPKRTHPK' A
#
# COMPACT_ATOMS: atom_id res chain seq x y z
N THR A 1 2.06 -8.57 -8.25
CA THR A 1 3.17 -7.95 -7.52
C THR A 1 3.90 -7.06 -8.49
N VAL A 2 3.62 -5.76 -8.47
CA VAL A 2 4.42 -4.77 -9.20
C VAL A 2 5.86 -4.93 -8.70
N CYS A 3 6.72 -5.52 -9.54
CA CYS A 3 8.15 -5.55 -9.28
C CYS A 3 8.64 -4.14 -9.55
N CYS A 4 8.83 -3.34 -8.49
CA CYS A 4 9.49 -2.06 -8.66
C CYS A 4 10.85 -2.31 -9.34
N PRO A 5 11.13 -1.69 -10.50
CA PRO A 5 12.47 -1.73 -11.05
C PRO A 5 13.44 -1.21 -9.98
N ALA A 6 14.63 -1.82 -9.92
CA ALA A 6 15.67 -1.42 -8.97
C ALA A 6 15.81 0.12 -9.00
N VAL A 7 15.63 0.76 -7.84
CA VAL A 7 15.79 2.20 -7.68
C VAL A 7 17.24 2.57 -8.00
N ASN A 8 17.48 2.90 -9.26
CA ASN A 8 18.80 3.20 -9.79
C ASN A 8 18.80 4.64 -10.31
N PHE A 9 18.55 5.62 -9.43
CA PHE A 9 18.67 7.04 -9.79
C PHE A 9 19.30 7.87 -8.66
N PRO A 10 20.31 8.71 -8.96
CA PRO A 10 20.87 9.66 -8.01
C PRO A 10 19.83 10.76 -7.68
N SER A 11 19.91 11.31 -6.47
CA SER A 11 18.85 12.09 -5.80
C SER A 11 18.42 13.43 -6.43
N LEU A 12 18.73 13.72 -7.70
CA LEU A 12 18.57 15.07 -8.28
C LEU A 12 17.42 15.24 -9.28
N TYR A 13 16.84 14.17 -9.82
CA TYR A 13 15.67 14.30 -10.70
C TYR A 13 14.40 13.82 -10.00
N LEU A 14 13.54 14.76 -9.63
CA LEU A 14 12.20 14.53 -9.09
C LEU A 14 11.16 14.18 -10.19
N GLU A 15 11.55 14.23 -11.46
CA GLU A 15 10.65 14.02 -12.59
C GLU A 15 11.10 12.80 -13.41
N VAL A 16 10.52 11.64 -13.09
CA VAL A 16 10.54 10.48 -13.99
C VAL A 16 9.64 10.82 -15.17
N SER A 17 10.15 10.77 -16.39
CA SER A 17 9.32 11.00 -17.58
C SER A 17 8.28 9.88 -17.72
N ASP A 18 7.10 10.15 -18.28
CA ASP A 18 6.11 9.10 -18.60
C ASP A 18 6.71 7.93 -19.41
N ARG A 19 7.81 8.18 -20.14
CA ARG A 19 8.55 7.18 -20.93
C ARG A 19 9.42 6.24 -20.10
N GLU A 20 9.72 6.60 -18.86
CA GLU A 20 10.57 5.86 -17.93
C GLU A 20 9.75 5.07 -16.89
N VAL A 21 8.44 5.36 -16.77
CA VAL A 21 7.54 4.59 -15.91
C VAL A 21 7.10 3.32 -16.63
N THR A 22 7.57 2.17 -16.14
CA THR A 22 7.25 0.86 -16.73
C THR A 22 5.87 0.33 -16.31
N GLU A 23 5.44 0.61 -15.08
CA GLU A 23 4.19 0.08 -14.51
C GLU A 23 3.65 0.99 -13.41
N TYR A 24 2.34 1.19 -13.38
CA TYR A 24 1.64 1.92 -12.32
C TYR A 24 0.96 0.95 -11.36
N TYR A 25 0.89 1.32 -10.08
CA TYR A 25 0.10 0.58 -9.11
C TYR A 25 -1.37 0.53 -9.51
N THR A 26 -1.96 -0.64 -9.38
CA THR A 26 -3.38 -0.86 -9.56
C THR A 26 -4.06 -1.07 -8.22
N PRO A 27 -5.39 -0.90 -8.13
CA PRO A 27 -6.12 -1.23 -6.91
C PRO A 27 -5.87 -2.67 -6.41
N LYS A 28 -5.58 -3.61 -7.31
CA LYS A 28 -5.32 -5.01 -6.94
C LYS A 28 -4.01 -5.21 -6.16
N ASP A 29 -3.10 -4.24 -6.23
CA ASP A 29 -1.85 -4.25 -5.46
C ASP A 29 -2.04 -3.72 -4.03
N LEU A 30 -3.20 -3.13 -3.72
CA LEU A 30 -3.49 -2.47 -2.44
C LEU A 30 -4.35 -3.35 -1.53
N LEU A 31 -3.81 -4.51 -1.13
CA LEU A 31 -4.49 -5.46 -0.25
C LEU A 31 -4.11 -5.27 1.21
N VAL A 32 -5.09 -5.37 2.10
CA VAL A 32 -4.83 -5.33 3.55
C VAL A 32 -3.97 -6.53 3.94
N GLY A 33 -2.82 -6.27 4.55
CA GLY A 33 -1.79 -7.24 4.92
C GLY A 33 -0.58 -7.26 4.01
N GLU A 34 -0.67 -6.67 2.83
CA GLU A 34 0.46 -6.58 1.91
C GLU A 34 1.36 -5.37 2.20
N THR A 35 2.63 -5.51 1.81
CA THR A 35 3.61 -4.41 1.87
C THR A 35 3.93 -3.92 0.48
N ILE A 36 3.73 -2.63 0.23
CA ILE A 36 4.06 -1.96 -1.03
C ILE A 36 5.29 -1.07 -0.89
N PHE A 37 5.89 -0.69 -2.02
CA PHE A 37 7.07 0.18 -2.06
C PHE A 37 6.72 1.52 -2.70
N ILE A 38 6.80 2.59 -1.93
CA ILE A 38 6.58 3.94 -2.45
C ILE A 38 7.87 4.72 -2.23
N LEU A 39 8.46 5.21 -3.33
CA LEU A 39 9.69 6.00 -3.30
C LEU A 39 10.83 5.32 -2.51
N GLY A 40 11.04 4.02 -2.76
CA GLY A 40 12.07 3.21 -2.10
C GLY A 40 11.79 2.85 -0.63
N ARG A 41 10.62 3.21 -0.10
CA ARG A 41 10.21 2.93 1.29
C ARG A 41 9.10 1.90 1.34
N ARG A 42 9.14 1.04 2.36
CA ARG A 42 8.14 -0.01 2.60
C ARG A 42 6.96 0.53 3.40
N PHE A 43 5.75 0.30 2.89
CA PHE A 43 4.49 0.64 3.54
C PHE A 43 3.64 -0.61 3.71
N LEU A 44 3.27 -0.92 4.96
CA LEU A 44 2.31 -1.98 5.27
C LEU A 44 0.89 -1.41 5.22
N ILE A 45 0.03 -2.03 4.41
CA ILE A 45 -1.40 -1.70 4.39
C ILE A 45 -2.08 -2.44 5.53
N TYR A 46 -2.23 -1.79 6.68
CA TYR A 46 -2.74 -2.43 7.89
C TYR A 46 -4.27 -2.53 7.94
N ASP A 47 -5.00 -1.60 7.32
CA ASP A 47 -6.46 -1.57 7.26
C ASP A 47 -6.97 -0.70 6.10
N CYS A 48 -8.25 -0.82 5.76
CA CYS A 48 -8.96 0.08 4.85
C CYS A 48 -10.41 0.31 5.33
N ASP A 49 -10.99 1.43 4.94
CA ASP A 49 -12.32 1.84 5.37
C ASP A 49 -13.46 1.01 4.74
N SER A 50 -14.67 1.19 5.26
CA SER A 50 -15.83 0.41 4.80
C SER A 50 -16.22 0.69 3.34
N PHE A 51 -15.97 1.90 2.85
CA PHE A 51 -16.22 2.26 1.46
C PHE A 51 -15.26 1.50 0.54
N THR A 52 -13.96 1.54 0.83
CA THR A 52 -12.92 0.86 0.05
C THR A 52 -13.17 -0.65 0.05
N ARG A 53 -13.53 -1.26 1.19
CA ARG A 53 -13.89 -2.68 1.26
C ARG A 53 -15.05 -3.04 0.33
N LYS A 54 -16.09 -2.20 0.28
CA LYS A 54 -17.23 -2.41 -0.63
C LYS A 54 -16.83 -2.25 -2.09
N TYR A 55 -15.95 -1.30 -2.42
CA TYR A 55 -15.44 -1.12 -3.77
C TYR A 55 -14.67 -2.37 -4.25
N PHE A 56 -13.72 -2.85 -3.45
CA PHE A 56 -12.96 -4.07 -3.78
C PHE A 56 -13.85 -5.28 -4.00
N LYS A 57 -14.85 -5.47 -3.12
CA LYS A 57 -15.80 -6.57 -3.25
C LYS A 57 -16.68 -6.45 -4.50
N LYS A 58 -17.24 -5.27 -4.78
CA LYS A 58 -18.21 -5.09 -5.87
C LYS A 58 -17.57 -4.98 -7.26
N VAL A 59 -16.46 -4.25 -7.36
CA VAL A 59 -15.85 -3.89 -8.64
C VAL A 59 -14.75 -4.86 -9.03
N LEU A 60 -13.94 -5.29 -8.05
CA LEU A 60 -12.78 -6.15 -8.29
C LEU A 60 -13.05 -7.62 -7.94
N ASN A 61 -14.17 -7.91 -7.29
CA ASN A 61 -14.51 -9.22 -6.74
C ASN A 61 -13.43 -9.76 -5.78
N ILE A 62 -12.85 -8.86 -4.98
CA ILE A 62 -11.79 -9.14 -4.01
C ILE A 62 -12.31 -8.80 -2.61
N GLU A 63 -12.18 -9.74 -1.67
CA GLU A 63 -12.46 -9.51 -0.25
C GLU A 63 -11.19 -9.05 0.47
N GLN A 64 -11.23 -7.88 1.09
CA GLN A 64 -10.09 -7.31 1.81
C GLN A 64 -9.89 -8.00 3.18
N GLY A 65 -8.63 -8.18 3.59
CA GLY A 65 -8.23 -8.78 4.87
C GLY A 65 -8.70 -8.00 6.11
N LYS A 66 -8.64 -8.66 7.28
CA LYS A 66 -8.99 -8.03 8.57
C LYS A 66 -7.94 -6.98 8.99
N PRO A 67 -8.30 -5.95 9.77
CA PRO A 67 -7.36 -4.97 10.29
C PRO A 67 -6.22 -5.64 11.06
N ILE A 68 -4.98 -5.23 10.78
CA ILE A 68 -3.78 -5.69 11.48
C ILE A 68 -3.48 -4.74 12.63
N GLN A 69 -3.23 -5.31 13.81
CA GLN A 69 -2.78 -4.55 14.97
C GLN A 69 -1.31 -4.18 14.81
N VAL A 70 -1.06 -2.93 14.40
CA VAL A 70 0.29 -2.36 14.23
C VAL A 70 0.78 -1.61 15.47
N PHE A 71 -0.12 -1.14 16.32
CA PHE A 71 0.23 -0.39 17.52
C PHE A 71 0.16 -1.27 18.75
N PRO A 72 1.10 -1.14 19.70
CA PRO A 72 0.98 -1.81 20.99
C PRO A 72 -0.30 -1.35 21.68
N PRO A 73 -1.00 -2.23 22.42
CA PRO A 73 -2.18 -1.85 23.18
C PRO A 73 -1.82 -0.70 24.12
N LYS A 74 -2.63 0.36 24.10
CA LYS A 74 -2.42 1.50 25.01
C LYS A 74 -2.48 0.98 26.44
N ARG A 75 -1.43 1.23 27.23
CA ARG A 75 -1.44 0.96 28.67
C ARG A 75 -2.54 1.81 29.31
N THR A 76 -3.66 1.21 29.67
CA THR A 76 -4.68 1.86 30.47
C THR A 76 -4.20 1.87 31.91
N HIS A 77 -3.76 3.02 32.41
CA HIS A 77 -3.61 3.19 33.86
C HIS A 77 -5.02 3.15 34.48
N PRO A 78 -5.24 2.32 35.52
CA PRO A 78 -6.48 2.37 36.30
C PRO A 78 -6.71 3.80 36.80
N LYS A 79 -7.94 4.31 36.66
CA LYS A 79 -8.36 5.58 37.26
C LYS A 79 -8.51 5.45 38.76
#